data_AF-K9IJX4-F1
#
_entry.id   AF-K9IJX4-F1
#
_cell.length_a   1.000
_cell.length_b   1.000
_cell.length_c   1.000
_cell.angle_alpha   90.00
_cell.angle_beta   90.00
_cell.angle_gamma   90.00
#
_symmetry.space_group_name_H-M   'P 1'
#
loop_
_entity.id
_entity.type
_entity.pdbx_description
1 polymer ?
#
loop_
_entity_poly.entity_id
_entity_poly.type
_entity_poly.pdbx_seq_one_letter_code
_entity_poly.pdbx_strand_id
1 'polypeptide(L)'
;MAEAEGPGGRHSELEPVVSLVDVLEEDEELENEACAVLGGSDSEKCSYSQGFVKRQALYACSTCTPEGEEPAGICLACSYECHGSHKLFELYTKRNFRCDCGNSKFKNLECKLFPDKAKMNAGNKYNDNFFGLYCICKRPYPDPEDEVPDEMIQCVVCEDWFHGRHLGAAPPESGDFQEMVCRGCMQRCSFLWAYAAQLGVTKLPAEDDGLALNVDGIGDQEVIKPENGDHQDSILKEDVPEHAKDAVKEIKTEQTNEPCTSSTSESDLQTVFKNQRLNPESQSGCRLQELRAKHVIEKDTATYWPLNWRSKLCACKDCVKMYGDLDVLFLTDECDTVLAYENKGKVAQAADRTDPLMDTLNSMNRVQQVELICEYNDLKTELKDYLKRFADEGTVVKREDIQQFFEEFQSKKRRRVDGMQYYCS
;
A
#
# COMPACT_ATOMS: atom_id res chain seq x y z
N MET A 1 18.35 68.21 6.61
CA MET A 1 17.35 67.39 5.91
C MET A 1 18.01 66.03 5.74
N ALA A 2 18.08 65.18 6.78
CA ALA A 2 17.02 64.38 7.40
C ALA A 2 16.46 63.30 6.47
N GLU A 3 16.38 62.08 7.03
CA GLU A 3 15.80 60.80 6.57
C GLU A 3 16.85 59.73 6.19
N ALA A 4 17.30 58.84 7.08
CA ALA A 4 16.65 57.82 7.93
C ALA A 4 16.59 56.44 7.25
N GLU A 5 17.23 55.48 7.92
CA GLU A 5 17.40 54.07 7.59
C GLU A 5 16.06 53.31 7.55
N GLY A 6 15.96 52.31 6.67
CA GLY A 6 14.94 51.26 6.73
C GLY A 6 15.62 49.89 6.78
N PRO A 7 15.36 49.04 7.80
CA PRO A 7 16.01 47.74 7.91
C PRO A 7 15.33 46.73 6.98
N GLY A 8 16.15 46.02 6.20
CA GLY A 8 15.71 44.87 5.41
C GLY A 8 15.16 43.78 6.31
N GLY A 9 13.86 43.53 6.20
CA GLY A 9 13.21 42.36 6.79
C GLY A 9 13.71 41.10 6.09
N ARG A 10 14.63 40.40 6.74
CA ARG A 10 14.85 38.97 6.50
C ARG A 10 13.58 38.26 6.97
N HIS A 11 12.77 37.76 6.05
CA HIS A 11 11.85 36.67 6.37
C HIS A 11 12.72 35.49 6.83
N SER A 12 12.77 35.28 8.14
CA SER A 12 13.19 34.01 8.72
C SER A 12 12.13 32.99 8.31
N GLU A 13 12.44 32.12 7.36
CA GLU A 13 11.70 30.89 7.18
C GLU A 13 11.73 30.17 8.53
N LEU A 14 10.58 30.11 9.20
CA LEU A 14 10.44 29.34 10.43
C LEU A 14 10.64 27.87 10.04
N GLU A 15 11.68 27.21 10.55
CA GLU A 15 11.82 25.77 10.39
C GLU A 15 10.53 25.10 10.91
N PRO A 16 9.94 24.14 10.17
CA PRO A 16 8.73 23.46 10.60
C PRO A 16 9.00 22.75 11.93
N VAL A 17 8.25 23.13 12.97
CA VAL A 17 8.30 22.52 14.30
C VAL A 17 7.43 21.25 14.24
N VAL A 18 8.07 20.08 14.16
CA VAL A 18 7.41 18.78 14.16
C VAL A 18 7.19 18.34 15.61
N SER A 19 5.95 18.00 15.98
CA SER A 19 5.62 17.50 17.31
C SER A 19 6.02 16.02 17.46
N LEU A 20 6.22 15.51 18.69
CA LEU A 20 6.47 14.07 18.89
C LEU A 20 5.27 13.23 18.43
N VAL A 21 4.06 13.77 18.55
CA VAL A 21 2.85 13.11 18.04
C VAL A 21 2.96 13.00 16.52
N ASP A 22 3.38 14.08 15.85
CA ASP A 22 3.59 14.08 14.40
C ASP A 22 4.69 13.08 13.99
N VAL A 23 5.79 12.97 14.77
CA VAL A 23 6.84 11.95 14.51
C VAL A 23 6.32 10.53 14.73
N LEU A 24 5.50 10.30 15.76
CA LEU A 24 4.95 8.97 16.04
C LEU A 24 3.87 8.59 15.02
N GLU A 25 3.07 9.56 14.57
CA GLU A 25 2.11 9.39 13.47
C GLU A 25 2.86 9.12 12.16
N GLU A 26 3.92 9.87 11.84
CA GLU A 26 4.80 9.61 10.69
C GLU A 26 5.46 8.22 10.78
N ASP A 27 6.00 7.83 11.96
CA ASP A 27 6.59 6.51 12.17
C ASP A 27 5.54 5.40 12.04
N GLU A 28 4.32 5.60 12.56
CA GLU A 28 3.22 4.66 12.42
C GLU A 28 2.75 4.54 10.96
N GLU A 29 2.68 5.64 10.22
CA GLU A 29 2.39 5.66 8.79
C GLU A 29 3.45 4.88 8.00
N LEU A 30 4.74 5.13 8.28
CA LEU A 30 5.86 4.42 7.67
C LEU A 30 5.83 2.92 8.00
N GLU A 31 5.55 2.54 9.25
CA GLU A 31 5.38 1.14 9.65
C GLU A 31 4.21 0.49 8.93
N ASN A 32 3.09 1.19 8.81
CA ASN A 32 1.89 0.70 8.12
C ASN A 32 2.13 0.49 6.61
N GLU A 33 2.86 1.40 5.96
CA GLU A 33 3.28 1.27 4.56
C GLU A 33 4.24 0.10 4.38
N ALA A 34 5.26 -0.01 5.23
CA ALA A 34 6.21 -1.11 5.21
C ALA A 34 5.49 -2.46 5.41
N CYS A 35 4.52 -2.53 6.31
CA CYS A 35 3.75 -3.75 6.57
C CYS A 35 2.77 -4.10 5.45
N ALA A 36 2.20 -3.11 4.77
CA ALA A 36 1.41 -3.35 3.56
C ALA A 36 2.25 -4.06 2.49
N VAL A 37 3.48 -3.59 2.25
CA VAL A 37 4.33 -4.14 1.17
C VAL A 37 5.09 -5.42 1.59
N LEU A 38 5.57 -5.49 2.83
CA LEU A 38 6.48 -6.54 3.29
C LEU A 38 5.83 -7.54 4.25
N GLY A 39 4.78 -7.15 4.96
CA GLY A 39 4.18 -7.96 6.03
C GLY A 39 3.56 -9.28 5.57
N GLY A 40 3.27 -9.42 4.27
CA GLY A 40 2.83 -10.69 3.69
C GLY A 40 3.97 -11.70 3.46
N SER A 41 5.23 -11.29 3.64
CA SER A 41 6.44 -12.08 3.39
C SER A 41 7.20 -12.39 4.69
N ASP A 42 7.85 -13.56 4.73
CA ASP A 42 8.70 -13.97 5.86
C ASP A 42 10.09 -13.33 5.71
N SER A 43 10.54 -12.62 6.75
CA SER A 43 11.83 -11.92 6.80
C SER A 43 12.99 -12.80 7.25
N GLU A 44 12.72 -13.98 7.82
CA GLU A 44 13.73 -14.87 8.40
C GLU A 44 13.95 -16.13 7.55
N LYS A 45 12.91 -16.61 6.84
CA LYS A 45 12.95 -17.86 6.08
C LYS A 45 12.84 -17.61 4.58
N CYS A 46 13.72 -18.27 3.83
CA CYS A 46 13.61 -18.26 2.37
C CYS A 46 12.28 -18.88 1.92
N SER A 47 11.53 -18.17 1.08
CA SER A 47 10.24 -18.62 0.56
C SER A 47 10.32 -19.81 -0.40
N TYR A 48 11.52 -20.26 -0.79
CA TYR A 48 11.69 -21.36 -1.74
C TYR A 48 11.01 -22.67 -1.30
N SER A 49 11.02 -22.96 0.00
CA SER A 49 10.39 -24.14 0.59
C SER A 49 8.85 -24.11 0.47
N GLN A 50 8.27 -22.93 0.35
CA GLN A 50 6.83 -22.72 0.17
C GLN A 50 6.37 -22.95 -1.28
N GLY A 51 7.30 -23.24 -2.20
CA GLY A 51 6.99 -23.47 -3.61
C GLY A 51 6.69 -22.18 -4.37
N PHE A 52 5.70 -22.23 -5.25
CA PHE A 52 5.20 -21.04 -5.95
C PHE A 52 4.09 -20.39 -5.10
N VAL A 53 4.46 -19.34 -4.37
CA VAL A 53 3.51 -18.63 -3.51
C VAL A 53 2.62 -17.71 -4.35
N LYS A 54 1.36 -17.52 -3.91
CA LYS A 54 0.38 -16.70 -4.65
C LYS A 54 0.91 -15.31 -4.93
N ARG A 55 1.41 -14.62 -3.91
CA ARG A 55 2.13 -13.34 -3.98
C ARG A 55 3.19 -13.27 -2.88
N GLN A 56 4.32 -12.63 -3.18
CA GLN A 56 5.36 -12.26 -2.22
C GLN A 56 6.11 -11.02 -2.70
N ALA A 57 6.67 -10.26 -1.75
CA ALA A 57 7.63 -9.21 -2.06
C ALA A 57 8.90 -9.83 -2.66
N LEU A 58 9.37 -9.26 -3.77
CA LEU A 58 10.56 -9.72 -4.48
C LEU A 58 11.54 -8.59 -4.74
N TYR A 59 12.79 -9.00 -4.88
CA TYR A 59 13.90 -8.14 -5.25
C TYR A 59 14.67 -8.75 -6.43
N ALA A 60 15.19 -7.92 -7.31
CA ALA A 60 16.22 -8.31 -8.27
C ALA A 60 17.58 -7.80 -7.80
N CYS A 61 18.64 -8.59 -8.01
CA CYS A 61 19.98 -8.25 -7.52
C CYS A 61 20.90 -7.90 -8.68
N SER A 62 21.05 -6.61 -9.00
CA SER A 62 21.87 -6.16 -10.14
C SER A 62 23.36 -6.48 -9.96
N THR A 63 23.82 -6.69 -8.73
CA THR A 63 25.20 -7.15 -8.46
C THR A 63 25.42 -8.60 -8.88
N CYS A 64 24.41 -9.47 -8.74
CA CYS A 64 24.53 -10.91 -9.03
C CYS A 64 24.05 -11.26 -10.45
N THR A 65 23.02 -10.56 -10.92
CA THR A 65 22.44 -10.72 -12.25
C THR A 65 22.43 -9.35 -12.96
N PRO A 66 23.60 -8.82 -13.33
CA PRO A 66 23.69 -7.59 -14.12
C PRO A 66 23.07 -7.76 -15.51
N GLU A 67 22.92 -6.65 -16.24
CA GLU A 67 22.44 -6.66 -17.62
C GLU A 67 23.25 -7.63 -18.50
N GLY A 68 22.55 -8.43 -19.30
CA GLY A 68 23.13 -9.49 -20.14
C GLY A 68 23.21 -10.87 -19.48
N GLU A 69 23.03 -10.97 -18.16
CA GLU A 69 22.86 -12.25 -17.46
C GLU A 69 21.38 -12.67 -17.44
N GLU A 70 21.11 -13.90 -16.99
CA GLU A 70 19.72 -14.33 -16.79
C GLU A 70 19.05 -13.58 -15.61
N PRO A 71 17.80 -13.10 -15.76
CA PRO A 71 17.10 -12.45 -14.66
C PRO A 71 16.79 -13.44 -13.54
N ALA A 72 16.84 -12.97 -12.30
CA ALA A 72 16.54 -13.73 -11.10
C ALA A 72 15.78 -12.88 -10.08
N GLY A 73 14.83 -13.49 -9.37
CA GLY A 73 14.11 -12.85 -8.26
C GLY A 73 14.43 -13.51 -6.93
N ILE A 74 14.70 -12.71 -5.89
CA ILE A 74 14.97 -13.18 -4.53
C ILE A 74 13.87 -12.70 -3.59
N CYS A 75 13.52 -13.51 -2.60
CA CYS A 75 12.52 -13.16 -1.58
C CYS A 75 13.09 -12.21 -0.52
N LEU A 76 12.21 -11.62 0.29
CA LEU A 76 12.53 -10.73 1.40
C LEU A 76 13.65 -11.26 2.32
N ALA A 77 13.49 -12.44 2.92
CA ALA A 77 14.56 -12.98 3.79
C ALA A 77 15.94 -13.09 3.11
N CYS A 78 15.97 -13.42 1.81
CA CYS A 78 17.24 -13.51 1.08
C CYS A 78 17.83 -12.13 0.74
N SER A 79 17.00 -11.09 0.57
CA SER A 79 17.50 -9.73 0.34
C SER A 79 18.34 -9.27 1.52
N TYR A 80 17.93 -9.58 2.75
CA TYR A 80 18.69 -9.27 3.96
C TYR A 80 19.89 -10.21 4.16
N GLU A 81 19.65 -11.51 4.22
CA GLU A 81 20.66 -12.46 4.70
C GLU A 81 21.75 -12.80 3.66
N CYS A 82 21.37 -12.85 2.39
CA CYS A 82 22.26 -13.27 1.31
C CYS A 82 22.73 -12.10 0.45
N HIS A 83 21.94 -11.02 0.35
CA HIS A 83 22.19 -9.90 -0.55
C HIS A 83 22.22 -8.53 0.13
N GLY A 84 22.34 -8.45 1.46
CA GLY A 84 22.22 -7.20 2.22
C GLY A 84 23.25 -6.11 1.89
N SER A 85 24.37 -6.48 1.25
CA SER A 85 25.40 -5.55 0.76
C SER A 85 25.39 -5.34 -0.76
N HIS A 86 24.41 -5.91 -1.47
CA HIS A 86 24.31 -5.82 -2.92
C HIS A 86 23.37 -4.67 -3.35
N LYS A 87 23.50 -4.27 -4.61
CA LYS A 87 22.54 -3.35 -5.22
C LYS A 87 21.29 -4.15 -5.62
N LEU A 88 20.16 -3.80 -5.01
CA LEU A 88 18.88 -4.43 -5.23
C LEU A 88 17.90 -3.47 -5.89
N PHE A 89 17.02 -4.03 -6.72
CA PHE A 89 15.80 -3.37 -7.18
C PHE A 89 14.62 -4.02 -6.46
N GLU A 90 13.82 -3.21 -5.77
CA GLU A 90 12.57 -3.67 -5.19
C GLU A 90 11.51 -3.81 -6.29
N LEU A 91 10.94 -5.00 -6.40
CA LEU A 91 9.96 -5.33 -7.44
C LEU A 91 8.53 -5.35 -6.91
N TYR A 92 8.34 -4.94 -5.64
CA TYR A 92 7.11 -5.09 -4.88
C TYR A 92 6.62 -6.55 -4.93
N THR A 93 5.31 -6.76 -4.90
CA THR A 93 4.74 -8.10 -4.93
C THR A 93 4.66 -8.65 -6.34
N LYS A 94 5.01 -9.93 -6.51
CA LYS A 94 4.85 -10.67 -7.76
C LYS A 94 4.10 -11.95 -7.51
N ARG A 95 3.32 -12.38 -8.52
CA ARG A 95 2.47 -13.56 -8.39
C ARG A 95 3.15 -14.86 -8.81
N ASN A 96 2.79 -15.95 -8.14
CA ASN A 96 3.19 -17.31 -8.48
C ASN A 96 4.70 -17.43 -8.76
N PHE A 97 5.52 -16.91 -7.84
CA PHE A 97 6.98 -16.86 -8.00
C PHE A 97 7.66 -17.68 -6.91
N ARG A 98 8.81 -18.29 -7.25
CA ARG A 98 9.65 -19.05 -6.32
C ARG A 98 11.05 -18.46 -6.26
N CYS A 99 11.57 -18.23 -5.07
CA CYS A 99 12.85 -17.55 -4.85
C CYS A 99 14.04 -18.21 -5.58
N ASP A 100 14.74 -17.47 -6.43
CA ASP A 100 15.88 -17.95 -7.21
C ASP A 100 17.20 -17.92 -6.44
N CYS A 101 17.29 -17.23 -5.28
CA CYS A 101 18.54 -17.00 -4.55
C CYS A 101 19.39 -18.28 -4.47
N GLY A 102 20.62 -18.23 -4.97
CA GLY A 102 21.59 -19.33 -4.91
C GLY A 102 21.34 -20.51 -5.85
N ASN A 103 20.39 -20.43 -6.78
CA ASN A 103 20.26 -21.42 -7.86
C ASN A 103 21.30 -21.16 -8.98
N SER A 104 21.22 -21.90 -10.10
CA SER A 104 22.25 -21.81 -11.15
C SER A 104 22.35 -20.46 -11.87
N LYS A 105 21.41 -19.53 -11.62
CA LYS A 105 21.50 -18.14 -12.11
C LYS A 105 22.56 -17.32 -11.34
N PHE A 106 23.01 -17.82 -10.19
CA PHE A 106 24.00 -17.17 -9.34
C PHE A 106 25.34 -17.91 -9.45
N LYS A 107 26.40 -17.22 -9.87
CA LYS A 107 27.70 -17.86 -10.17
C LYS A 107 28.46 -18.31 -8.92
N ASN A 108 28.61 -17.41 -7.94
CA ASN A 108 29.44 -17.61 -6.75
C ASN A 108 28.66 -17.34 -5.44
N LEU A 109 27.36 -17.60 -5.44
CA LEU A 109 26.51 -17.33 -4.28
C LEU A 109 25.58 -18.52 -4.06
N GLU A 110 25.63 -19.07 -2.86
CA GLU A 110 24.69 -20.08 -2.37
C GLU A 110 23.73 -19.42 -1.38
N CYS A 111 22.49 -19.92 -1.32
CA CYS A 111 21.50 -19.38 -0.39
C CYS A 111 21.80 -19.87 1.02
N LYS A 112 22.10 -18.95 1.95
CA LYS A 112 22.37 -19.28 3.36
C LYS A 112 21.17 -19.88 4.09
N LEU A 113 19.96 -19.51 3.66
CA LEU A 113 18.70 -19.89 4.31
C LEU A 113 18.10 -21.19 3.75
N PHE A 114 18.37 -21.52 2.49
CA PHE A 114 17.89 -22.74 1.85
C PHE A 114 18.84 -23.17 0.71
N PRO A 115 19.91 -23.92 1.00
CA PRO A 115 20.92 -24.28 0.00
C PRO A 115 20.40 -25.26 -1.07
N ASP A 116 19.53 -26.19 -0.68
CA ASP A 116 19.12 -27.34 -1.52
C ASP A 116 18.03 -26.99 -2.56
N LYS A 117 18.38 -26.18 -3.55
CA LYS A 117 17.45 -25.74 -4.61
C LYS A 117 17.60 -26.52 -5.91
N ALA A 118 16.50 -26.66 -6.64
CA ALA A 118 16.55 -27.01 -8.05
C ALA A 118 17.35 -25.95 -8.83
N LYS A 119 18.02 -26.39 -9.90
CA LYS A 119 18.86 -25.51 -10.73
C LYS A 119 18.10 -24.30 -11.27
N MET A 120 16.87 -24.51 -11.71
CA MET A 120 16.02 -23.46 -12.28
C MET A 120 14.58 -23.61 -11.82
N ASN A 121 13.86 -22.49 -11.76
CA ASN A 121 12.44 -22.42 -11.46
C ASN A 121 11.64 -22.14 -12.74
N ALA A 122 11.25 -23.19 -13.47
CA ALA A 122 10.62 -23.05 -14.79
C ALA A 122 9.26 -22.32 -14.80
N GLY A 123 8.59 -22.20 -13.65
CA GLY A 123 7.33 -21.47 -13.51
C GLY A 123 7.48 -19.97 -13.25
N ASN A 124 8.70 -19.48 -12.99
CA ASN A 124 8.94 -18.06 -12.76
C ASN A 124 8.80 -17.27 -14.07
N LYS A 125 8.21 -16.08 -13.97
CA LYS A 125 8.09 -15.14 -15.09
C LYS A 125 8.92 -13.90 -14.78
N TYR A 126 9.61 -13.41 -15.80
CA TYR A 126 10.54 -12.28 -15.69
C TYR A 126 10.17 -11.25 -16.75
N ASN A 127 10.16 -9.98 -16.36
CA ASN A 127 10.05 -8.82 -17.24
C ASN A 127 11.28 -7.91 -17.05
N ASP A 128 11.30 -6.77 -17.71
CA ASP A 128 12.48 -5.88 -17.68
C ASP A 128 12.73 -5.24 -16.30
N ASN A 129 11.74 -5.26 -15.40
CA ASN A 129 11.89 -4.77 -14.02
C ASN A 129 13.03 -5.50 -13.29
N PHE A 130 13.29 -6.77 -13.64
CA PHE A 130 14.38 -7.55 -13.05
C PHE A 130 15.77 -7.03 -13.43
N PHE A 131 15.85 -6.12 -14.40
CA PHE A 131 17.05 -5.36 -14.75
C PHE A 131 16.96 -3.89 -14.35
N GLY A 132 15.93 -3.51 -13.59
CA GLY A 132 15.67 -2.13 -13.18
C GLY A 132 15.20 -1.23 -14.33
N LEU A 133 14.61 -1.80 -15.38
CA LEU A 133 14.03 -1.06 -16.50
C LEU A 133 12.51 -1.20 -16.47
N TYR A 134 11.82 -0.07 -16.63
CA TYR A 134 10.38 -0.01 -16.43
C TYR A 134 9.69 0.66 -17.62
N CYS A 135 8.38 0.41 -17.70
CA CYS A 135 7.47 1.00 -18.67
C CYS A 135 7.85 0.65 -20.12
N ILE A 136 7.04 1.15 -21.07
CA ILE A 136 7.35 1.04 -22.50
C ILE A 136 8.58 1.84 -22.90
N CYS A 137 9.01 2.81 -22.08
CA CYS A 137 10.17 3.64 -22.37
C CYS A 137 11.51 2.98 -21.99
N LYS A 138 11.49 1.86 -21.25
CA LYS A 138 12.69 1.12 -20.84
C LYS A 138 13.71 2.01 -20.12
N ARG A 139 13.20 2.83 -19.20
CA ARG A 139 14.00 3.76 -18.39
C ARG A 139 14.10 3.24 -16.94
N PRO A 140 15.19 3.55 -16.22
CA PRO A 140 15.30 3.21 -14.81
C PRO A 140 14.32 3.99 -13.94
N TYR A 141 14.16 3.58 -12.68
CA TYR A 141 13.41 4.35 -11.70
C TYR A 141 14.12 4.27 -10.32
N PRO A 142 14.34 5.41 -9.64
CA PRO A 142 14.19 6.78 -10.15
C PRO A 142 15.14 7.06 -11.31
N ASP A 143 14.69 7.81 -12.31
CA ASP A 143 15.51 8.17 -13.47
C ASP A 143 16.20 9.52 -13.25
N PRO A 144 17.54 9.57 -13.13
CA PRO A 144 18.26 10.84 -12.92
C PRO A 144 18.21 11.77 -14.13
N GLU A 145 17.86 11.28 -15.31
CA GLU A 145 17.75 12.05 -16.54
C GLU A 145 16.31 12.46 -16.87
N ASP A 146 15.33 12.02 -16.09
CA ASP A 146 13.93 12.40 -16.27
C ASP A 146 13.53 13.42 -15.20
N GLU A 147 13.41 14.68 -15.63
CA GLU A 147 13.04 15.80 -14.75
C GLU A 147 11.54 15.82 -14.42
N VAL A 148 10.73 14.96 -15.05
CA VAL A 148 9.27 14.93 -14.84
C VAL A 148 8.93 13.93 -13.73
N PRO A 149 8.49 14.39 -12.54
CA PRO A 149 8.01 13.50 -11.51
C PRO A 149 6.82 12.70 -12.03
N ASP A 150 6.82 11.39 -11.81
CA ASP A 150 5.71 10.51 -12.17
C ASP A 150 5.55 9.45 -11.10
N GLU A 151 4.29 9.17 -10.79
CA GLU A 151 3.92 8.02 -9.99
C GLU A 151 3.77 6.83 -10.93
N MET A 152 4.52 5.77 -10.67
CA MET A 152 4.41 4.56 -11.46
C MET A 152 3.24 3.71 -10.98
N ILE A 153 2.51 3.12 -11.92
CA ILE A 153 1.39 2.21 -11.62
C ILE A 153 1.69 0.84 -12.20
N GLN A 154 1.56 -0.21 -11.37
CA GLN A 154 1.76 -1.58 -11.80
C GLN A 154 0.54 -2.09 -12.57
N CYS A 155 0.78 -2.71 -13.73
CA CYS A 155 -0.28 -3.42 -14.43
C CYS A 155 -0.55 -4.77 -13.76
N VAL A 156 -1.81 -5.03 -13.41
CA VAL A 156 -2.23 -6.29 -12.75
C VAL A 156 -2.02 -7.54 -13.61
N VAL A 157 -1.95 -7.41 -14.94
CA VAL A 157 -1.83 -8.55 -15.85
C VAL A 157 -0.37 -8.95 -16.12
N CYS A 158 0.51 -7.99 -16.42
CA CYS A 158 1.92 -8.27 -16.73
C CYS A 158 2.88 -7.98 -15.57
N GLU A 159 2.39 -7.39 -14.48
CA GLU A 159 3.17 -6.95 -13.32
C GLU A 159 4.34 -6.01 -13.68
N ASP A 160 4.30 -5.38 -14.84
CA ASP A 160 5.23 -4.31 -15.24
C ASP A 160 4.72 -2.96 -14.70
N TRP A 161 5.65 -2.04 -14.42
CA TRP A 161 5.37 -0.70 -13.91
C TRP A 161 5.35 0.31 -15.03
N PHE A 162 4.39 1.22 -15.03
CA PHE A 162 4.23 2.21 -16.09
C PHE A 162 4.13 3.62 -15.52
N HIS A 163 4.84 4.55 -16.16
CA HIS A 163 4.61 5.98 -15.99
C HIS A 163 3.19 6.34 -16.40
N GLY A 164 2.50 7.18 -15.62
CA GLY A 164 1.11 7.59 -15.89
C GLY A 164 0.96 8.20 -17.29
N ARG A 165 1.93 9.01 -17.70
CA ARG A 165 1.97 9.66 -19.03
C ARG A 165 2.08 8.69 -20.23
N HIS A 166 2.56 7.47 -20.01
CA HIS A 166 2.75 6.47 -21.07
C HIS A 166 1.60 5.46 -21.19
N LEU A 167 0.53 5.62 -20.40
CA LEU A 167 -0.63 4.72 -20.40
C LEU A 167 -1.69 5.08 -21.45
N GLY A 168 -1.59 6.24 -22.10
CA GLY A 168 -2.58 6.72 -23.08
C GLY A 168 -3.91 7.20 -22.46
N ALA A 169 -4.14 6.93 -21.18
CA ALA A 169 -5.18 7.50 -20.36
C ALA A 169 -4.56 7.86 -19.00
N ALA A 170 -4.69 9.12 -18.58
CA ALA A 170 -4.18 9.56 -17.29
C ALA A 170 -4.89 8.80 -16.14
N PRO A 171 -4.18 8.49 -15.04
CA PRO A 171 -4.80 7.95 -13.84
C PRO A 171 -5.94 8.87 -13.35
N PRO A 172 -7.09 8.31 -12.93
CA PRO A 172 -8.15 9.11 -12.33
C PRO A 172 -7.66 9.83 -11.07
N GLU A 173 -7.80 11.16 -11.05
CA GLU A 173 -7.38 12.01 -9.91
C GLU A 173 -8.17 11.72 -8.63
N SER A 174 -9.37 11.16 -8.74
CA SER A 174 -10.21 10.86 -7.59
C SER A 174 -9.68 9.72 -6.71
N GLY A 175 -8.69 8.94 -7.19
CA GLY A 175 -8.17 7.78 -6.46
C GLY A 175 -9.16 6.61 -6.38
N ASP A 176 -10.32 6.68 -7.05
CA ASP A 176 -11.40 5.68 -6.94
C ASP A 176 -11.13 4.36 -7.69
N PHE A 177 -9.91 4.14 -8.17
CA PHE A 177 -9.53 2.91 -8.86
C PHE A 177 -8.64 2.03 -7.98
N GLN A 178 -8.83 0.72 -8.09
CA GLN A 178 -8.08 -0.28 -7.35
C GLN A 178 -6.95 -0.90 -8.18
N GLU A 179 -7.20 -1.18 -9.46
CA GLU A 179 -6.25 -1.89 -10.32
C GLU A 179 -6.17 -1.24 -11.70
N MET A 180 -5.02 -1.39 -12.37
CA MET A 180 -4.80 -0.90 -13.73
C MET A 180 -4.40 -2.05 -14.66
N VAL A 181 -5.00 -2.08 -15.85
CA VAL A 181 -4.57 -2.96 -16.95
C VAL A 181 -4.00 -2.09 -18.05
N CYS A 182 -2.71 -2.28 -18.38
CA CYS A 182 -2.02 -1.46 -19.37
C CYS A 182 -2.58 -1.68 -20.77
N ARG A 183 -2.32 -0.74 -21.67
CA ARG A 183 -2.72 -0.79 -23.09
C ARG A 183 -2.41 -2.14 -23.75
N GLY A 184 -1.18 -2.63 -23.63
CA GLY A 184 -0.77 -3.90 -24.24
C GLY A 184 -1.53 -5.11 -23.68
N CYS A 185 -1.81 -5.10 -22.37
CA CYS A 185 -2.60 -6.17 -21.75
C CYS A 185 -4.09 -6.07 -22.09
N MET A 186 -4.65 -4.87 -22.26
CA MET A 186 -6.02 -4.70 -22.76
C MET A 186 -6.18 -5.22 -24.19
N GLN A 187 -5.18 -5.01 -25.06
CA GLN A 187 -5.17 -5.58 -26.41
C GLN A 187 -5.07 -7.13 -26.37
N ARG A 188 -4.15 -7.68 -25.57
CA ARG A 188 -3.98 -9.13 -25.41
C ARG A 188 -5.23 -9.79 -24.80
N CYS A 189 -5.83 -9.13 -23.82
CA CYS A 189 -7.02 -9.60 -23.11
C CYS A 189 -8.25 -8.82 -23.57
N SER A 190 -8.52 -8.79 -24.89
CA SER A 190 -9.57 -7.96 -25.49
C SER A 190 -10.98 -8.19 -24.94
N PHE A 191 -11.24 -9.34 -24.31
CA PHE A 191 -12.50 -9.59 -23.60
C PHE A 191 -12.75 -8.57 -22.48
N LEU A 192 -11.71 -7.97 -21.91
CA LEU A 192 -11.82 -6.95 -20.86
C LEU A 192 -12.52 -5.69 -21.37
N TRP A 193 -12.45 -5.35 -22.66
CA TRP A 193 -13.15 -4.19 -23.20
C TRP A 193 -14.67 -4.25 -22.99
N ALA A 194 -15.24 -5.46 -23.05
CA ALA A 194 -16.67 -5.67 -22.80
C ALA A 194 -17.07 -5.32 -21.36
N TYR A 195 -16.15 -5.48 -20.40
CA TYR A 195 -16.35 -5.08 -19.01
C TYR A 195 -16.00 -3.60 -18.77
N ALA A 196 -14.92 -3.12 -19.39
CA ALA A 196 -14.42 -1.76 -19.24
C ALA A 196 -15.48 -0.71 -19.61
N ALA A 197 -16.30 -0.98 -20.64
CA ALA A 197 -17.38 -0.09 -21.06
C ALA A 197 -18.44 0.18 -19.98
N GLN A 198 -18.56 -0.69 -18.97
CA GLN A 198 -19.55 -0.55 -17.88
C GLN A 198 -18.92 -0.32 -16.51
N LEU A 199 -17.69 -0.80 -16.31
CA LEU A 199 -17.04 -0.81 -15.00
C LEU A 199 -15.82 0.10 -14.94
N GLY A 200 -15.21 0.46 -16.07
CA GLY A 200 -13.96 1.23 -16.08
C GLY A 200 -14.15 2.61 -15.44
N VAL A 201 -13.22 2.99 -14.57
CA VAL A 201 -13.17 4.32 -14.00
C VAL A 201 -12.62 5.27 -15.06
N THR A 202 -13.41 6.25 -15.46
CA THR A 202 -13.02 7.28 -16.43
C THR A 202 -12.96 8.64 -15.77
N LYS A 203 -12.03 9.49 -16.21
CA LYS A 203 -12.09 10.93 -15.94
C LYS A 203 -13.44 11.45 -16.45
N LEU A 204 -14.31 11.94 -15.57
CA LEU A 204 -15.45 12.74 -16.01
C LEU A 204 -14.86 13.98 -16.69
N PRO A 205 -15.17 14.26 -17.97
CA PRO A 205 -14.81 15.54 -18.54
C PRO A 205 -15.57 16.61 -17.74
N ALA A 206 -14.84 17.59 -17.21
CA ALA A 206 -15.46 18.82 -16.72
C ALA A 206 -16.29 19.40 -17.87
N GLU A 207 -17.56 19.65 -17.59
CA GLU A 207 -18.54 20.09 -18.57
C GLU A 207 -18.18 21.52 -19.03
N ASP A 208 -17.57 21.64 -20.21
CA ASP A 208 -17.56 22.87 -21.01
C ASP A 208 -18.79 22.80 -21.93
N ASP A 209 -19.96 23.12 -21.38
CA ASP A 209 -21.20 23.19 -22.16
C ASP A 209 -21.39 24.61 -22.68
N GLY A 210 -20.62 24.91 -23.73
CA GLY A 210 -20.81 26.06 -24.59
C GLY A 210 -20.92 25.63 -26.05
N LEU A 211 -22.13 25.29 -26.53
CA LEU A 211 -22.68 25.72 -27.84
C LEU A 211 -24.04 25.06 -28.20
N ALA A 212 -25.09 25.86 -28.01
CA ALA A 212 -26.25 26.10 -28.88
C ALA A 212 -26.74 25.02 -29.88
N LEU A 213 -27.98 24.57 -29.67
CA LEU A 213 -28.95 24.32 -30.74
C LEU A 213 -30.25 25.07 -30.42
N ASN A 214 -30.62 26.00 -31.31
CA ASN A 214 -31.90 26.71 -31.31
C ASN A 214 -33.01 25.83 -31.88
N VAL A 215 -34.17 25.74 -31.20
CA VAL A 215 -35.51 25.72 -31.81
C VAL A 215 -36.50 26.39 -30.84
N ASP A 216 -37.27 27.35 -31.39
CA ASP A 216 -38.28 28.19 -30.74
C ASP A 216 -39.42 27.45 -30.03
N GLY A 217 -39.95 28.06 -28.95
CA GLY A 217 -41.40 28.28 -28.83
C GLY A 217 -42.12 27.95 -27.52
N ILE A 218 -42.26 28.98 -26.65
CA ILE A 218 -43.44 29.36 -25.84
C ILE A 218 -43.66 28.67 -24.47
N GLY A 219 -43.65 29.50 -23.41
CA GLY A 219 -44.68 29.47 -22.36
C GLY A 219 -44.19 29.50 -20.91
N ASP A 220 -44.21 30.69 -20.31
CA ASP A 220 -43.88 31.01 -18.92
C ASP A 220 -44.68 30.23 -17.86
N GLN A 221 -44.07 29.91 -16.71
CA GLN A 221 -44.50 30.43 -15.40
C GLN A 221 -43.48 30.12 -14.27
N GLU A 222 -43.01 31.18 -13.62
CA GLU A 222 -42.35 31.16 -12.30
C GLU A 222 -43.30 30.63 -11.21
N VAL A 223 -42.75 30.15 -10.07
CA VAL A 223 -43.08 30.61 -8.70
C VAL A 223 -42.28 29.79 -7.65
N ILE A 224 -41.22 30.42 -7.14
CA ILE A 224 -40.88 30.67 -5.72
C ILE A 224 -40.88 29.48 -4.71
N LYS A 225 -39.68 29.18 -4.18
CA LYS A 225 -39.41 28.49 -2.89
C LYS A 225 -40.03 29.26 -1.71
N PRO A 226 -40.27 28.67 -0.53
CA PRO A 226 -39.21 28.81 0.48
C PRO A 226 -38.99 27.60 1.40
N GLU A 227 -37.83 27.67 2.03
CA GLU A 227 -37.16 26.81 2.99
C GLU A 227 -37.72 26.92 4.42
N ASN A 228 -37.22 26.01 5.27
CA ASN A 228 -37.03 26.01 6.75
C ASN A 228 -37.61 24.73 7.36
N GLY A 229 -36.95 23.96 8.21
CA GLY A 229 -35.73 24.18 9.00
C GLY A 229 -35.93 23.57 10.40
N ASP A 230 -34.91 22.86 10.88
CA ASP A 230 -34.55 22.50 12.28
C ASP A 230 -35.25 21.41 13.12
N HIS A 231 -34.42 20.39 13.39
CA HIS A 231 -33.96 19.86 14.69
C HIS A 231 -34.92 19.74 15.89
N GLN A 232 -34.99 18.53 16.48
CA GLN A 232 -34.57 18.31 17.87
C GLN A 232 -34.40 16.84 18.27
N ASP A 233 -33.59 16.68 19.31
CA ASP A 233 -32.88 15.51 19.81
C ASP A 233 -33.58 14.89 21.05
N SER A 234 -33.06 13.75 21.52
CA SER A 234 -33.00 13.28 22.94
C SER A 234 -34.03 12.27 23.54
N ILE A 235 -33.44 11.12 23.97
CA ILE A 235 -33.54 10.39 25.28
C ILE A 235 -34.43 9.11 25.44
N LEU A 236 -33.70 7.98 25.47
CA LEU A 236 -33.66 6.77 26.35
C LEU A 236 -34.88 6.27 27.16
N LYS A 237 -35.03 4.93 27.20
CA LYS A 237 -35.21 4.11 28.42
C LYS A 237 -34.97 2.59 28.20
N GLU A 238 -34.26 1.99 29.15
CA GLU A 238 -33.97 0.56 29.35
C GLU A 238 -35.19 -0.24 29.85
N ASP A 239 -35.17 -1.58 29.68
CA ASP A 239 -35.61 -2.55 30.69
C ASP A 239 -35.08 -3.98 30.37
N VAL A 240 -34.61 -4.68 31.42
CA VAL A 240 -34.12 -6.08 31.48
C VAL A 240 -35.17 -6.93 32.23
N PRO A 241 -35.38 -8.24 31.96
CA PRO A 241 -34.87 -9.28 32.89
C PRO A 241 -34.56 -10.70 32.32
N GLU A 242 -33.40 -11.22 32.76
CA GLU A 242 -33.06 -12.55 33.35
C GLU A 242 -33.58 -13.95 32.90
N HIS A 243 -32.57 -14.87 32.90
CA HIS A 243 -32.49 -16.25 33.46
C HIS A 243 -32.93 -17.52 32.66
N ALA A 244 -31.96 -18.40 32.32
CA ALA A 244 -31.59 -19.66 33.03
C ALA A 244 -31.15 -20.87 32.13
N LYS A 245 -29.92 -21.40 32.41
CA LYS A 245 -29.47 -22.82 32.62
C LYS A 245 -29.79 -23.91 31.55
N ASP A 246 -29.00 -24.94 31.19
CA ASP A 246 -27.92 -25.71 31.82
C ASP A 246 -27.31 -26.77 30.83
N ALA A 247 -26.11 -27.30 31.16
CA ALA A 247 -25.59 -28.68 30.95
C ALA A 247 -25.02 -29.25 29.60
N VAL A 248 -23.69 -29.15 29.47
CA VAL A 248 -22.61 -30.17 29.23
C VAL A 248 -22.90 -31.58 28.66
N LYS A 249 -22.14 -32.01 27.63
CA LYS A 249 -21.49 -33.34 27.53
C LYS A 249 -20.36 -33.43 26.48
N GLU A 250 -19.14 -33.76 26.94
CA GLU A 250 -17.94 -34.10 26.14
C GLU A 250 -17.96 -35.55 25.64
N ILE A 251 -17.41 -35.81 24.44
CA ILE A 251 -16.68 -37.05 24.08
C ILE A 251 -15.52 -36.70 23.14
N LYS A 252 -14.30 -37.12 23.51
CA LYS A 252 -13.02 -37.05 22.76
C LYS A 252 -12.97 -38.07 21.61
N THR A 253 -12.42 -37.69 20.45
CA THR A 253 -11.50 -38.54 19.66
C THR A 253 -10.62 -37.67 18.75
N GLU A 254 -9.31 -37.93 18.75
CA GLU A 254 -8.27 -37.24 17.98
C GLU A 254 -8.25 -37.66 16.51
N GLN A 255 -8.11 -36.70 15.60
CA GLN A 255 -7.34 -36.85 14.35
C GLN A 255 -7.01 -35.48 13.73
N THR A 256 -5.74 -35.33 13.41
CA THR A 256 -5.05 -34.36 12.54
C THR A 256 -5.93 -33.65 11.50
N ASN A 257 -5.87 -32.30 11.48
CA ASN A 257 -5.80 -31.43 10.31
C ASN A 257 -5.79 -29.95 10.76
N GLU A 258 -5.07 -29.11 10.01
CA GLU A 258 -5.04 -27.64 10.14
C GLU A 258 -6.44 -27.02 10.24
N PRO A 259 -6.61 -25.97 11.06
CA PRO A 259 -7.62 -24.97 10.71
C PRO A 259 -7.20 -23.52 11.04
N CYS A 260 -7.43 -22.62 10.10
CA CYS A 260 -7.70 -21.21 10.40
C CYS A 260 -9.21 -21.08 10.60
N THR A 261 -9.66 -21.12 11.85
CA THR A 261 -10.98 -20.61 12.25
C THR A 261 -10.86 -20.01 13.65
N SER A 262 -10.99 -18.69 13.76
CA SER A 262 -11.37 -18.02 15.00
C SER A 262 -12.59 -17.16 14.69
N SER A 263 -13.65 -17.38 15.47
CA SER A 263 -14.87 -16.59 15.47
C SER A 263 -15.17 -16.18 16.91
N THR A 264 -15.29 -14.89 17.15
CA THR A 264 -16.05 -14.24 18.23
C THR A 264 -16.47 -12.88 17.67
N SER A 265 -17.65 -12.77 17.05
CA SER A 265 -18.94 -12.36 17.64
C SER A 265 -18.96 -10.90 18.07
N GLU A 266 -19.54 -10.04 17.23
CA GLU A 266 -20.46 -8.96 17.61
C GLU A 266 -21.44 -8.74 16.43
N SER A 267 -22.72 -8.85 16.77
CA SER A 267 -23.95 -8.45 16.06
C SER A 267 -24.02 -6.90 15.95
N ASP A 268 -24.70 -6.22 15.03
CA ASP A 268 -25.95 -6.43 14.31
C ASP A 268 -25.97 -5.60 13.02
N LEU A 269 -26.49 -6.18 11.93
CA LEU A 269 -27.49 -5.56 11.02
C LEU A 269 -27.97 -6.66 10.06
N GLN A 270 -28.82 -7.56 10.58
CA GLN A 270 -29.59 -8.50 9.75
C GLN A 270 -30.72 -7.76 9.05
N THR A 271 -30.56 -7.49 7.76
CA THR A 271 -31.70 -7.51 6.83
C THR A 271 -31.72 -8.88 6.15
N VAL A 272 -32.74 -9.65 6.53
CA VAL A 272 -33.22 -10.93 6.01
C VAL A 272 -32.68 -11.32 4.62
N PHE A 273 -31.69 -12.22 4.58
CA PHE A 273 -31.44 -13.08 3.41
C PHE A 273 -31.82 -14.51 3.75
N LYS A 274 -33.00 -14.93 3.30
CA LYS A 274 -33.36 -16.34 3.23
C LYS A 274 -32.43 -17.01 2.21
N ASN A 275 -31.60 -17.93 2.70
CA ASN A 275 -30.91 -18.92 1.90
C ASN A 275 -31.91 -19.73 1.07
N GLN A 276 -32.04 -19.39 -0.21
CA GLN A 276 -32.44 -20.36 -1.23
C GLN A 276 -31.16 -20.90 -1.85
N ARG A 277 -30.83 -22.15 -1.52
CA ARG A 277 -30.03 -23.00 -2.40
C ARG A 277 -30.76 -23.03 -3.74
N LEU A 278 -30.23 -22.34 -4.74
CA LEU A 278 -30.65 -22.52 -6.12
C LEU A 278 -29.85 -23.68 -6.71
N ASN A 279 -30.58 -24.66 -7.21
CA ASN A 279 -30.08 -25.73 -8.07
C ASN A 279 -29.23 -25.15 -9.22
N PRO A 280 -28.14 -25.83 -9.62
CA PRO A 280 -27.27 -25.39 -10.70
C PRO A 280 -27.84 -25.81 -12.06
N GLU A 281 -29.04 -25.36 -12.40
CA GLU A 281 -29.66 -25.63 -13.71
C GLU A 281 -30.87 -24.69 -13.89
N SER A 282 -30.63 -23.44 -14.35
CA SER A 282 -31.55 -22.60 -15.16
C SER A 282 -31.36 -21.06 -15.03
N GLN A 283 -30.14 -20.54 -15.22
CA GLN A 283 -29.93 -19.18 -15.76
C GLN A 283 -28.78 -19.24 -16.77
N SER A 284 -29.08 -19.76 -17.97
CA SER A 284 -28.10 -20.12 -19.00
C SER A 284 -27.76 -18.93 -19.90
N GLY A 285 -27.02 -17.96 -19.38
CA GLY A 285 -26.47 -16.84 -20.14
C GLY A 285 -24.99 -16.64 -19.82
N CYS A 286 -24.15 -16.44 -20.84
CA CYS A 286 -22.77 -16.02 -20.63
C CYS A 286 -22.74 -14.49 -20.54
N ARG A 287 -22.52 -13.95 -19.33
CA ARG A 287 -22.43 -12.49 -19.09
C ARG A 287 -21.47 -11.80 -20.06
N LEU A 288 -20.30 -12.40 -20.35
CA LEU A 288 -19.37 -11.82 -21.32
C LEU A 288 -20.00 -11.68 -22.73
N GLN A 289 -20.79 -12.66 -23.16
CA GLN A 289 -21.47 -12.60 -24.45
C GLN A 289 -22.58 -11.55 -24.46
N GLU A 290 -23.33 -11.42 -23.35
CA GLU A 290 -24.32 -10.36 -23.18
C GLU A 290 -23.69 -8.96 -23.24
N LEU A 291 -22.51 -8.79 -22.65
CA LEU A 291 -21.77 -7.53 -22.68
C LEU A 291 -21.23 -7.21 -24.08
N ARG A 292 -20.68 -8.20 -24.78
CA ARG A 292 -20.18 -8.05 -26.16
C ARG A 292 -21.26 -7.68 -27.17
N ALA A 293 -22.52 -8.03 -26.91
CA ALA A 293 -23.64 -7.67 -27.76
C ALA A 293 -23.93 -6.15 -27.75
N LYS A 294 -23.49 -5.43 -26.71
CA LYS A 294 -23.52 -3.96 -26.68
C LYS A 294 -22.25 -3.49 -27.38
N HIS A 295 -22.36 -2.59 -28.37
CA HIS A 295 -21.22 -2.11 -29.14
C HIS A 295 -20.09 -1.62 -28.21
N VAL A 296 -18.92 -2.26 -28.31
CA VAL A 296 -17.75 -1.95 -27.48
C VAL A 296 -16.73 -1.20 -28.33
N ILE A 297 -16.29 -0.03 -27.85
CA ILE A 297 -15.20 0.70 -28.48
C ILE A 297 -13.91 0.28 -27.78
N GLU A 298 -13.07 -0.47 -28.48
CA GLU A 298 -11.70 -0.72 -28.03
C GLU A 298 -10.93 0.59 -28.12
N LYS A 299 -10.39 1.04 -26.99
CA LYS A 299 -9.55 2.23 -26.93
C LYS A 299 -8.09 1.80 -26.89
N ASP A 300 -7.23 2.58 -27.49
CA ASP A 300 -5.80 2.26 -27.51
C ASP A 300 -5.08 2.78 -26.26
N THR A 301 -5.66 2.50 -25.09
CA THR A 301 -5.30 3.08 -23.79
C THR A 301 -5.31 2.04 -22.67
N ALA A 302 -4.70 2.36 -21.53
CA ALA A 302 -4.92 1.62 -20.30
C ALA A 302 -6.37 1.75 -19.80
N THR A 303 -6.76 0.84 -18.91
CA THR A 303 -8.05 0.87 -18.21
C THR A 303 -7.83 0.78 -16.71
N TYR A 304 -8.51 1.63 -15.96
CA TYR A 304 -8.53 1.67 -14.51
C TYR A 304 -9.82 1.02 -14.00
N TRP A 305 -9.70 0.16 -13.00
CA TRP A 305 -10.78 -0.69 -12.54
C TRP A 305 -11.15 -0.37 -11.09
N PRO A 306 -12.44 -0.32 -10.76
CA PRO A 306 -12.90 -0.02 -9.41
C PRO A 306 -12.74 -1.24 -8.50
N LEU A 307 -12.95 -1.02 -7.20
CA LEU A 307 -12.96 -2.08 -6.20
C LEU A 307 -13.91 -3.23 -6.59
N ASN A 308 -13.45 -4.48 -6.39
CA ASN A 308 -14.22 -5.70 -6.64
C ASN A 308 -14.66 -5.93 -8.10
N TRP A 309 -14.00 -5.30 -9.09
CA TRP A 309 -14.34 -5.52 -10.52
C TRP A 309 -14.15 -6.99 -10.95
N ARG A 310 -13.18 -7.70 -10.35
CA ARG A 310 -12.90 -9.12 -10.59
C ARG A 310 -14.13 -10.00 -10.37
N SER A 311 -14.89 -9.76 -9.29
CA SER A 311 -16.18 -10.43 -8.99
C SER A 311 -17.25 -10.28 -10.08
N LYS A 312 -17.09 -9.32 -11.00
CA LYS A 312 -18.01 -9.09 -12.11
C LYS A 312 -17.67 -9.91 -13.35
N LEU A 313 -16.50 -10.55 -13.39
CA LEU A 313 -16.11 -11.44 -14.48
C LEU A 313 -17.02 -12.67 -14.55
N CYS A 314 -17.32 -13.13 -15.75
CA CYS A 314 -18.16 -14.28 -15.99
C CYS A 314 -17.43 -15.58 -15.62
N ALA A 315 -18.02 -16.39 -14.74
CA ALA A 315 -17.46 -17.67 -14.30
C ALA A 315 -18.00 -18.90 -15.08
N CYS A 316 -18.59 -18.71 -16.27
CA CYS A 316 -19.05 -19.84 -17.07
C CYS A 316 -17.87 -20.66 -17.62
N LYS A 317 -18.12 -21.92 -18.00
CA LYS A 317 -17.07 -22.85 -18.47
C LYS A 317 -16.24 -22.30 -19.63
N ASP A 318 -16.88 -21.63 -20.59
CA ASP A 318 -16.21 -21.07 -21.75
C ASP A 318 -15.30 -19.88 -21.38
N CYS A 319 -15.78 -18.99 -20.49
CA CYS A 319 -14.99 -17.86 -20.00
C CYS A 319 -13.80 -18.33 -19.17
N VAL A 320 -14.01 -19.27 -18.24
CA VAL A 320 -12.93 -19.85 -17.42
C VAL A 320 -11.87 -20.52 -18.29
N LYS A 321 -12.29 -21.27 -19.33
CA LYS A 321 -11.35 -21.85 -20.30
C LYS A 321 -10.57 -20.76 -21.04
N MET A 322 -11.25 -19.72 -21.54
CA MET A 322 -10.60 -18.59 -22.22
C MET A 322 -9.60 -17.87 -21.31
N TYR A 323 -9.93 -17.65 -20.03
CA TYR A 323 -9.00 -17.05 -19.06
C TYR A 323 -7.77 -17.94 -18.84
N GLY A 324 -7.94 -19.25 -18.79
CA GLY A 324 -6.85 -20.22 -18.73
C GLY A 324 -5.97 -20.19 -19.99
N ASP A 325 -6.56 -20.19 -21.18
CA ASP A 325 -5.85 -20.15 -22.46
C ASP A 325 -5.04 -18.84 -22.62
N LEU A 326 -5.52 -17.73 -22.04
CA LEU A 326 -4.83 -16.43 -22.00
C LEU A 326 -3.86 -16.28 -20.82
N ASP A 327 -3.76 -17.29 -19.94
CA ASP A 327 -2.91 -17.27 -18.75
C ASP A 327 -3.24 -16.10 -17.80
N VAL A 328 -4.54 -15.82 -17.65
CA VAL A 328 -5.11 -14.77 -16.78
C VAL A 328 -6.23 -15.28 -15.88
N LEU A 329 -6.29 -16.59 -15.64
CA LEU A 329 -7.29 -17.20 -14.74
C LEU A 329 -7.26 -16.59 -13.33
N PHE A 330 -6.14 -16.04 -12.90
CA PHE A 330 -6.00 -15.35 -11.63
C PHE A 330 -6.87 -14.10 -11.47
N LEU A 331 -7.34 -13.49 -12.57
CA LEU A 331 -8.26 -12.36 -12.50
C LEU A 331 -9.59 -12.74 -11.82
N THR A 332 -9.92 -14.03 -11.70
CA THR A 332 -11.10 -14.49 -10.95
C THR A 332 -10.82 -14.81 -9.47
N ASP A 333 -9.56 -14.69 -9.02
CA ASP A 333 -9.16 -14.91 -7.63
C ASP A 333 -9.02 -13.56 -6.92
N GLU A 334 -9.92 -13.27 -5.98
CA GLU A 334 -9.89 -12.03 -5.18
C GLU A 334 -8.72 -12.03 -4.18
N CYS A 335 -8.21 -13.22 -3.80
CA CYS A 335 -7.04 -13.35 -2.93
C CYS A 335 -5.72 -13.09 -3.66
N ASP A 336 -5.74 -12.88 -4.97
CA ASP A 336 -4.57 -12.50 -5.77
C ASP A 336 -4.41 -10.98 -5.92
N THR A 337 -5.30 -10.16 -5.36
CA THR A 337 -5.10 -8.71 -5.44
C THR A 337 -3.89 -8.27 -4.60
N VAL A 338 -3.26 -7.15 -4.97
CA VAL A 338 -2.22 -6.52 -4.12
C VAL A 338 -2.83 -6.15 -2.76
N LEU A 339 -4.05 -5.59 -2.77
CA LEU A 339 -4.79 -5.29 -1.55
C LEU A 339 -4.99 -6.50 -0.63
N ALA A 340 -5.32 -7.68 -1.17
CA ALA A 340 -5.45 -8.90 -0.35
C ALA A 340 -4.11 -9.30 0.29
N TYR A 341 -3.00 -9.10 -0.41
CA TYR A 341 -1.67 -9.32 0.14
C TYR A 341 -1.33 -8.30 1.24
N GLU A 342 -1.60 -7.01 1.02
CA GLU A 342 -1.35 -5.95 2.00
C GLU A 342 -2.16 -6.17 3.28
N ASN A 343 -3.43 -6.52 3.14
CA ASN A 343 -4.30 -6.84 4.28
C ASN A 343 -3.79 -8.04 5.08
N LYS A 344 -3.18 -9.03 4.41
CA LYS A 344 -2.55 -10.16 5.11
C LYS A 344 -1.39 -9.71 6.00
N GLY A 345 -0.58 -8.76 5.52
CA GLY A 345 0.51 -8.16 6.31
C GLY A 345 -0.01 -7.38 7.52
N LYS A 346 -1.04 -6.54 7.32
CA LYS A 346 -1.68 -5.77 8.39
C LYS A 346 -2.27 -6.66 9.49
N VAL A 347 -2.95 -7.75 9.12
CA VAL A 347 -3.52 -8.70 10.10
C VAL A 347 -2.43 -9.43 10.89
N ALA A 348 -1.32 -9.80 10.24
CA ALA A 348 -0.20 -10.46 10.91
C ALA A 348 0.49 -9.53 11.93
N GLN A 349 0.67 -8.25 11.57
CA GLN A 349 1.25 -7.24 12.45
C GLN A 349 0.31 -6.88 13.61
N ALA A 350 -1.00 -6.74 13.37
CA ALA A 350 -1.98 -6.46 14.41
C ALA A 350 -2.02 -7.55 15.49
N ALA A 351 -1.70 -8.79 15.15
CA ALA A 351 -1.59 -9.89 16.11
C ALA A 351 -0.32 -9.80 16.99
N ASP A 352 0.69 -9.05 16.58
CA ASP A 352 1.98 -8.87 17.28
C ASP A 352 2.09 -7.49 17.98
N ARG A 353 1.14 -6.57 17.73
CA ARG A 353 1.14 -5.21 18.27
C ARG A 353 0.56 -5.12 19.69
N THR A 354 1.48 -5.05 20.66
CA THR A 354 1.34 -4.17 21.83
C THR A 354 2.49 -3.21 21.75
N ASP A 355 2.26 -1.93 21.44
CA ASP A 355 3.30 -0.91 21.44
C ASP A 355 3.55 -0.46 22.89
N PRO A 356 4.65 -0.90 23.53
CA PRO A 356 4.90 -0.59 24.93
C PRO A 356 5.17 0.90 25.15
N LEU A 357 5.62 1.62 24.12
CA LEU A 357 5.90 3.05 24.19
C LEU A 357 4.60 3.85 24.21
N MET A 358 3.65 3.52 23.34
CA MET A 358 2.33 4.17 23.32
C MET A 358 1.51 3.86 24.58
N ASP A 359 1.57 2.62 25.08
CA ASP A 359 0.98 2.26 26.37
C ASP A 359 1.60 3.08 27.51
N THR A 360 2.94 3.28 27.48
CA THR A 360 3.64 4.08 28.49
C THR A 360 3.26 5.56 28.37
N LEU A 361 3.23 6.15 27.18
CA LEU A 361 2.84 7.55 26.95
C LEU A 361 1.40 7.81 27.38
N ASN A 362 0.48 6.91 27.04
CA ASN A 362 -0.93 6.99 27.45
C ASN A 362 -1.12 6.81 28.96
N SER A 363 -0.18 6.13 29.64
CA SER A 363 -0.17 6.02 31.11
C SER A 363 0.39 7.26 31.83
N MET A 364 1.13 8.14 31.14
CA MET A 364 1.67 9.38 31.70
C MET A 364 0.60 10.48 31.76
N ASN A 365 0.72 11.40 32.73
CA ASN A 365 -0.16 12.57 32.75
C ASN A 365 0.25 13.60 31.67
N ARG A 366 -0.69 14.48 31.28
CA ARG A 366 -0.49 15.47 30.21
C ARG A 366 0.71 16.40 30.43
N VAL A 367 1.09 16.69 31.68
CA VAL A 367 2.26 17.53 31.98
C VAL A 367 3.54 16.76 31.69
N GLN A 368 3.62 15.50 32.12
CA GLN A 368 4.77 14.63 31.83
C GLN A 368 4.93 14.35 30.34
N GLN A 369 3.82 14.17 29.61
CA GLN A 369 3.85 14.03 28.16
C GLN A 369 4.45 15.29 27.51
N VAL A 370 3.98 16.48 27.87
CA VAL A 370 4.50 17.75 27.32
C VAL A 370 5.98 17.94 27.67
N GLU A 371 6.39 17.65 28.91
CA GLU A 371 7.80 17.72 29.31
C GLU A 371 8.68 16.76 28.50
N LEU A 372 8.23 15.52 28.30
CA LEU A 372 8.95 14.53 27.51
C LEU A 372 9.09 14.96 26.04
N ILE A 373 8.02 15.52 25.46
CA ILE A 373 8.01 16.06 24.09
C ILE A 373 8.98 17.24 23.96
N CYS A 374 8.95 18.18 24.90
CA CYS A 374 9.85 19.32 24.92
C CYS A 374 11.32 18.87 25.04
N GLU A 375 11.61 17.94 25.94
CA GLU A 375 12.97 17.40 26.14
C GLU A 375 13.47 16.60 24.93
N TYR A 376 12.57 15.87 24.26
CA TYR A 376 12.88 15.17 23.02
C TYR A 376 13.20 16.16 21.88
N ASN A 377 12.40 17.21 21.73
CA ASN A 377 12.64 18.24 20.71
C ASN A 377 13.92 19.03 20.97
N ASP A 378 14.23 19.34 22.22
CA ASP A 378 15.51 19.93 22.64
C ASP A 378 16.69 19.01 22.26
N LEU A 379 16.57 17.71 22.53
CA LEU A 379 17.59 16.71 22.17
C LEU A 379 17.76 16.61 20.65
N LYS A 380 16.67 16.50 19.90
CA LYS A 380 16.65 16.39 18.43
C LYS A 380 17.33 17.60 17.79
N THR A 381 16.99 18.81 18.25
CA THR A 381 17.53 20.07 17.73
C THR A 381 19.03 20.17 18.01
N GLU A 382 19.46 19.97 19.26
CA GLU A 382 20.87 20.06 19.63
C GLU A 382 21.71 18.98 18.93
N LEU A 383 21.17 17.76 18.74
CA LEU A 383 21.87 16.68 18.05
C LEU A 383 22.01 16.99 16.55
N LYS A 384 20.96 17.49 15.90
CA LYS A 384 20.98 17.91 14.49
C LYS A 384 22.02 19.02 14.28
N ASP A 385 22.04 20.02 15.13
CA ASP A 385 23.01 21.12 15.07
C ASP A 385 24.45 20.67 15.34
N TYR A 386 24.63 19.71 16.24
CA TYR A 386 25.93 19.11 16.51
C TYR A 386 26.46 18.34 15.30
N LEU A 387 25.64 17.47 14.71
CA LEU A 387 26.01 16.65 13.55
C LEU A 387 26.20 17.45 12.26
N LYS A 388 25.47 18.55 12.08
CA LYS A 388 25.60 19.45 10.92
C LYS A 388 27.03 19.97 10.74
N ARG A 389 27.76 20.21 11.84
CA ARG A 389 29.16 20.67 11.78
C ARG A 389 30.08 19.66 11.09
N PHE A 390 29.85 18.37 11.32
CA PHE A 390 30.63 17.31 10.69
C PHE A 390 30.31 17.18 9.19
N ALA A 391 29.04 17.40 8.83
CA ALA A 391 28.61 17.44 7.43
C ALA A 391 29.25 18.64 6.69
N ASP A 392 29.27 19.82 7.30
CA ASP A 392 29.86 21.03 6.74
C ASP A 392 31.40 20.94 6.60
N GLU A 393 32.06 20.25 7.54
CA GLU A 393 33.52 20.05 7.55
C GLU A 393 33.98 18.82 6.75
N GLY A 394 33.06 17.99 6.27
CA GLY A 394 33.36 16.75 5.54
C GLY A 394 34.05 15.68 6.40
N THR A 395 33.81 15.69 7.71
CA THR A 395 34.45 14.79 8.69
C THR A 395 33.53 13.62 9.05
N VAL A 396 34.12 12.44 9.25
CA VAL A 396 33.37 11.24 9.65
C VAL A 396 33.11 11.27 11.16
N VAL A 397 31.83 11.17 11.53
CA VAL A 397 31.38 11.08 12.93
C VAL A 397 31.84 9.77 13.56
N LYS A 398 32.48 9.85 14.72
CA LYS A 398 32.94 8.69 15.50
C LYS A 398 32.09 8.51 16.76
N ARG A 399 32.27 7.36 17.43
CA ARG A 399 31.58 7.05 18.68
C ARG A 399 31.86 8.09 19.77
N GLU A 400 33.10 8.55 19.84
CA GLU A 400 33.56 9.51 20.84
C GLU A 400 32.84 10.86 20.69
N ASP A 401 32.53 11.27 19.46
CA ASP A 401 31.82 12.52 19.17
C ASP A 401 30.37 12.45 19.69
N ILE A 402 29.70 11.33 19.47
CA ILE A 402 28.35 11.09 20.00
C ILE A 402 28.35 11.05 21.54
N GLN A 403 29.35 10.40 22.13
CA GLN A 403 29.47 10.33 23.58
C GLN A 403 29.71 11.72 24.19
N GLN A 404 30.57 12.52 23.57
CA GLN A 404 30.82 13.90 23.98
C GLN A 404 29.55 14.75 23.89
N PHE A 405 28.77 14.62 22.82
CA PHE A 405 27.49 15.31 22.68
C PHE A 405 26.56 15.04 23.87
N PHE A 406 26.36 13.76 24.24
CA PHE A 406 25.46 13.43 25.35
C PHE A 406 25.98 13.90 26.72
N GLU A 407 27.31 13.90 26.93
CA GLU A 407 27.92 14.45 28.14
C GLU A 407 27.72 15.97 28.26
N GLU A 408 27.89 16.70 27.15
CA GLU A 408 27.64 18.14 27.06
C GLU A 408 26.14 18.47 27.23
N PHE A 409 25.27 17.69 26.60
CA PHE A 409 23.82 17.84 26.67
C PHE A 409 23.30 17.63 28.10
N GLN A 410 23.74 16.57 28.78
CA GLN A 410 23.39 16.33 30.19
C GLN A 410 23.94 17.43 31.12
N SER A 411 25.15 17.93 30.85
CA SER A 411 25.76 19.02 31.63
C SER A 411 25.00 20.33 31.48
N LYS A 412 24.53 20.67 30.26
CA LYS A 412 23.66 21.82 29.99
C LYS A 412 22.31 21.67 30.69
N LYS A 413 21.70 20.48 30.65
CA LYS A 413 20.42 20.20 31.33
C LYS A 413 20.51 20.38 32.84
N ARG A 414 21.56 19.86 33.48
CA ARG A 414 21.79 20.04 34.93
C ARG A 414 21.88 21.52 35.34
N ARG A 415 22.50 22.36 34.50
CA ARG A 415 22.61 23.82 34.75
C ARG A 415 21.28 24.56 34.61
N ARG A 416 20.38 24.13 33.71
CA ARG A 416 19.05 24.73 33.55
C ARG A 416 18.14 24.45 34.76
N VAL A 417 18.25 23.25 35.34
CA VAL A 417 17.42 22.83 36.48
C VAL A 417 17.88 23.49 37.80
N ASP A 418 19.17 23.73 38.00
CA ASP A 418 19.73 24.36 39.22
C ASP A 418 19.48 25.88 39.33
N GLY A 419 19.06 26.54 38.24
CA GLY A 419 18.84 28.00 38.19
C GLY A 419 17.46 28.48 38.65
N MET A 420 16.54 27.58 39.00
CA MET A 420 15.14 27.89 39.32
C MET A 420 14.97 28.25 40.81
N GLN A 421 15.58 29.33 41.29
CA GLN A 421 15.27 29.90 42.61
C GLN A 421 13.99 30.74 42.52
N TYR A 422 12.85 30.14 42.87
CA TYR A 422 11.59 30.86 43.03
C TYR A 422 11.66 31.75 44.28
N TYR A 423 11.75 33.06 44.09
CA TYR A 423 11.48 34.03 45.14
C TYR A 423 10.00 34.42 45.09
N CYS A 424 9.29 34.16 46.19
CA CYS A 424 7.95 34.70 46.41
C CYS A 424 8.10 36.16 46.88
N SER A 425 7.41 37.09 46.22
CA SER A 425 7.10 38.42 46.78
C SER A 425 5.62 38.47 47.14
#